data_AF-Q04818-F1
#
_entry.id   AF-Q04818-F1
#
_cell.length_a   1.000
_cell.length_b   1.000
_cell.length_c   1.000
_cell.angle_alpha   90.00
_cell.angle_beta   90.00
_cell.angle_gamma   90.00
#
_symmetry.space_group_name_H-M   'P 1'
#
loop_
_entity.id
_entity.type
_entity.pdbx_description
1 polymer ?
#
loop_
_entity_poly.entity_id
_entity_poly.type
_entity_poly.pdbx_seq_one_letter_code
_entity_poly.pdbx_strand_id
1 'polypeptide(L)'
;PQPISLARLRARLNLKSPVFSQNQTVRRAMEQLREIGYLDYTEIQRGRTKLFCIHYRRPKLKPPHDESAENPQLPATPGDVSPEMAEKLALLDKLGITLDDLEKLFKSR
;
A
#
# COMPACT_ATOMS: atom_id res chain seq x y z
N PRO A 1 -29.36 -0.04 2.79
CA PRO A 1 -28.08 -0.70 2.43
C PRO A 1 -28.21 -2.23 2.39
N GLN A 2 -28.16 -2.85 1.21
CA GLN A 2 -28.22 -4.30 1.07
C GLN A 2 -26.79 -4.89 1.10
N PRO A 3 -26.51 -5.91 1.94
CA PRO A 3 -25.20 -6.54 1.98
C PRO A 3 -24.89 -7.25 0.66
N ILE A 4 -23.66 -7.05 0.17
CA ILE A 4 -23.17 -7.62 -1.08
C ILE A 4 -22.25 -8.78 -0.76
N SER A 5 -22.57 -9.98 -1.24
CA SER A 5 -21.71 -11.16 -1.05
C SER A 5 -20.53 -11.16 -2.02
N LEU A 6 -19.44 -11.81 -1.60
CA LEU A 6 -18.27 -12.04 -2.43
C LEU A 6 -18.59 -12.81 -3.72
N ALA A 7 -19.51 -13.77 -3.65
CA ALA A 7 -20.01 -14.51 -4.81
C ALA A 7 -20.70 -13.59 -5.83
N ARG A 8 -21.51 -12.62 -5.36
CA ARG A 8 -22.18 -11.64 -6.22
C ARG A 8 -21.16 -10.75 -6.92
N LEU A 9 -20.14 -10.27 -6.22
CA LEU A 9 -19.08 -9.45 -6.81
C LEU A 9 -18.31 -10.22 -7.88
N ARG A 10 -17.95 -11.48 -7.61
CA ARG A 10 -17.25 -12.33 -8.57
C ARG A 10 -18.05 -12.58 -9.85
N ALA A 11 -19.33 -12.89 -9.72
CA ALA A 11 -20.21 -13.09 -10.86
C ALA A 11 -20.33 -11.82 -11.73
N ARG A 12 -20.26 -10.63 -11.11
CA ARG A 12 -20.35 -9.34 -11.82
C ARG A 12 -19.05 -8.91 -12.48
N LEU A 13 -17.92 -9.25 -11.89
CA LEU A 13 -16.60 -8.87 -12.39
C LEU A 13 -16.09 -9.78 -13.51
N ASN A 14 -16.80 -10.88 -13.81
CA ASN A 14 -16.51 -11.84 -14.88
C ASN A 14 -15.02 -12.21 -15.00
N LEU A 15 -14.38 -12.45 -13.85
CA LEU A 15 -12.95 -12.73 -13.76
C LEU A 15 -12.67 -14.17 -14.23
N LYS A 16 -11.58 -14.36 -14.98
CA LYS A 16 -11.16 -15.68 -15.48
C LYS A 16 -10.26 -16.47 -14.50
N SER A 17 -9.78 -15.83 -13.43
CA SER A 17 -8.85 -16.44 -12.47
C SER A 17 -9.54 -17.43 -11.52
N PRO A 18 -8.81 -18.27 -10.78
CA PRO A 18 -9.40 -19.18 -9.80
C PRO A 18 -10.14 -18.44 -8.68
N VAL A 19 -11.17 -19.10 -8.12
CA VAL A 19 -12.03 -18.60 -7.02
C VAL A 19 -11.25 -17.94 -5.88
N PHE A 20 -10.16 -18.58 -5.43
CA PHE A 20 -9.33 -18.06 -4.34
C PHE A 20 -8.67 -16.72 -4.70
N SER A 21 -8.05 -16.64 -5.88
CA SER A 21 -7.44 -15.42 -6.40
C SER A 21 -8.48 -14.32 -6.57
N GLN A 22 -9.65 -14.64 -7.15
CA GLN A 22 -10.74 -13.68 -7.28
C GLN A 22 -11.19 -13.12 -5.93
N ASN A 23 -11.34 -13.97 -4.91
CA ASN A 23 -11.73 -13.54 -3.58
C ASN A 23 -10.71 -12.55 -2.99
N GLN A 24 -9.42 -12.82 -3.20
CA GLN A 24 -8.34 -11.96 -2.73
C GLN A 24 -8.32 -10.62 -3.48
N THR A 25 -8.46 -10.63 -4.80
CA THR A 25 -8.55 -9.42 -5.62
C THR A 25 -9.74 -8.55 -5.20
N VAL A 26 -10.91 -9.14 -4.98
CA VAL A 26 -12.10 -8.40 -4.53
C VAL A 26 -11.86 -7.75 -3.16
N ARG A 27 -11.22 -8.43 -2.21
CA ARG A 27 -10.90 -7.85 -0.90
C ARG A 27 -9.94 -6.67 -1.01
N ARG A 28 -8.84 -6.84 -1.76
CA ARG A 28 -7.87 -5.76 -2.00
C ARG A 28 -8.52 -4.55 -2.65
N ALA A 29 -9.34 -4.76 -3.68
CA ALA A 29 -10.04 -3.68 -4.35
C ALA A 29 -11.02 -2.95 -3.40
N MET A 30 -11.74 -3.66 -2.54
CA MET A 30 -12.63 -3.02 -1.55
C MET A 30 -11.85 -2.17 -0.55
N GLU A 31 -10.70 -2.65 -0.09
CA GLU A 31 -9.80 -1.93 0.81
C GLU A 31 -9.24 -0.66 0.16
N GLN A 32 -8.74 -0.76 -1.07
CA GLN A 32 -8.29 0.40 -1.86
C GLN A 32 -9.40 1.43 -2.05
N LEU A 33 -10.63 0.99 -2.35
CA LEU A 33 -11.77 1.90 -2.51
C LEU A 33 -12.14 2.62 -1.20
N ARG A 34 -11.84 2.02 -0.04
CA ARG A 34 -11.97 2.68 1.26
C ARG A 34 -10.82 3.63 1.53
N GLU A 35 -9.60 3.23 1.21
CA GLU A 35 -8.38 4.01 1.40
C GLU A 35 -8.41 5.33 0.62
N ILE A 36 -8.77 5.29 -0.66
CA ILE A 36 -8.95 6.50 -1.49
C ILE A 36 -10.18 7.33 -1.07
N GLY A 37 -10.96 6.86 -0.08
CA GLY A 37 -12.15 7.50 0.43
C GLY A 37 -13.35 7.47 -0.52
N TYR A 38 -13.36 6.56 -1.50
CA TYR A 38 -14.44 6.43 -2.48
C TYR A 38 -15.68 5.76 -1.90
N LEU A 39 -15.52 4.76 -1.04
CA LEU A 39 -16.66 4.13 -0.37
C LEU A 39 -16.35 3.75 1.07
N ASP A 40 -17.35 3.88 1.93
CA ASP A 40 -17.30 3.37 3.30
C ASP A 40 -18.03 2.03 3.34
N TYR A 41 -17.35 0.99 3.79
CA TYR A 41 -17.93 -0.34 3.94
C TYR A 41 -17.61 -0.96 5.30
N THR A 42 -18.45 -1.90 5.71
CA THR A 42 -18.17 -2.82 6.81
C THR A 42 -18.23 -4.24 6.29
N GLU A 43 -17.24 -5.04 6.64
CA GLU A 43 -17.23 -6.48 6.36
C GLU A 43 -17.98 -7.21 7.48
N ILE A 44 -18.97 -8.02 7.11
CA ILE A 44 -19.78 -8.81 8.02
C ILE A 44 -19.61 -10.28 7.65
N GLN A 45 -19.33 -11.12 8.63
CA GLN A 45 -19.35 -12.56 8.45
C GLN A 45 -20.73 -13.12 8.82
N ARG A 46 -21.42 -13.71 7.84
CA ARG A 46 -22.62 -14.54 8.08
C ARG A 46 -22.27 -15.99 7.81
N GLY A 47 -22.10 -16.77 8.87
CA GLY A 47 -21.70 -18.17 8.79
C GLY A 47 -20.35 -18.33 8.08
N ARG A 48 -20.36 -19.05 6.96
CA ARG A 48 -19.16 -19.30 6.14
C ARG A 48 -18.90 -18.25 5.06
N THR A 49 -19.78 -17.27 4.90
CA THR A 49 -19.68 -16.28 3.83
C THR A 49 -19.38 -14.90 4.39
N LYS A 50 -18.45 -14.20 3.75
CA LYS A 50 -18.18 -12.78 4.02
C LYS A 50 -19.03 -11.89 3.11
N LEU A 51 -19.64 -10.87 3.69
CA LEU A 51 -20.48 -9.89 3.01
C LEU A 51 -19.95 -8.49 3.29
N PHE A 52 -20.19 -7.59 2.33
CA PHE A 52 -19.85 -6.19 2.44
C PHE A 52 -21.11 -5.34 2.51
N CYS A 53 -21.28 -4.59 3.59
CA CYS A 53 -22.29 -3.55 3.69
C CYS A 53 -21.68 -2.22 3.26
N ILE A 54 -22.15 -1.65 2.15
CA ILE A 54 -21.73 -0.33 1.69
C ILE A 54 -22.66 0.71 2.31
N HIS A 55 -22.08 1.65 3.07
CA HIS A 55 -22.82 2.72 3.75
C HIS A 55 -22.94 3.93 2.83
N TYR A 56 -21.80 4.42 2.34
CA TYR A 56 -21.73 5.64 1.52
C TYR A 56 -20.79 5.43 0.34
N ARG A 57 -21.09 6.13 -0.75
CA ARG A 57 -20.24 6.23 -1.94
C ARG A 57 -20.01 7.71 -2.22
N ARG A 58 -18.75 8.09 -2.42
CA ARG A 58 -18.32 9.46 -2.71
C ARG A 58 -17.78 9.47 -4.15
N PRO A 59 -18.62 9.80 -5.14
CA PRO A 59 -18.25 9.70 -6.55
C PRO A 59 -17.12 10.66 -6.96
N LYS A 60 -16.89 11.71 -6.17
CA LYS A 60 -15.71 12.56 -6.29
C LYS A 60 -14.53 11.83 -5.64
N LEU A 61 -13.89 10.95 -6.42
CA LEU A 61 -12.59 10.39 -6.05
C LEU A 61 -11.65 11.55 -5.76
N LYS A 62 -10.99 11.50 -4.59
CA LYS A 62 -9.74 12.26 -4.45
C LYS A 62 -8.76 11.67 -5.48
N PRO A 63 -7.93 12.48 -6.13
CA PRO A 63 -6.93 11.97 -7.06
C PRO A 63 -6.15 10.84 -6.39
N PRO A 64 -5.71 9.82 -7.15
CA PRO A 64 -4.98 8.69 -6.61
C PRO A 64 -3.91 9.21 -5.66
N HIS A 65 -3.91 8.70 -4.42
CA HIS A 65 -2.70 8.81 -3.65
C HIS A 65 -1.68 7.98 -4.45
N ASP A 66 -0.77 8.67 -5.15
CA ASP A 66 0.28 8.04 -5.92
C ASP A 66 1.08 7.15 -4.97
N GLU A 67 0.79 5.84 -4.94
CA GLU A 67 1.67 4.85 -4.30
C GLU A 67 3.03 4.77 -5.02
N SER A 68 3.16 5.40 -6.21
CA SER A 68 4.47 5.67 -6.84
C SER A 68 5.31 6.70 -6.05
N ALA A 69 4.70 7.47 -5.15
CA ALA A 69 5.40 8.28 -4.14
C ALA A 69 5.64 7.51 -2.82
N GLU A 70 5.19 6.25 -2.73
CA GLU A 70 5.50 5.30 -1.65
C GLU A 70 6.58 4.30 -2.07
N ASN A 71 7.54 4.74 -2.89
CA ASN A 71 8.90 4.48 -2.46
C ASN A 71 9.09 5.41 -1.27
N PRO A 72 9.43 4.98 -0.05
CA PRO A 72 9.84 5.91 1.00
C PRO A 72 11.18 6.56 0.61
N GLN A 73 11.21 7.32 -0.49
CA GLN A 73 12.05 8.49 -0.57
C GLN A 73 11.35 9.50 0.35
N LEU A 74 11.53 9.29 1.66
CA LEU A 74 11.47 10.39 2.61
C LEU A 74 12.18 11.55 1.90
N PRO A 75 11.57 12.75 1.77
CA PRO A 75 12.41 13.90 1.51
C PRO A 75 13.44 13.85 2.62
N ALA A 76 14.71 13.67 2.26
CA ALA A 76 15.80 13.81 3.20
C ALA A 76 15.71 15.27 3.67
N THR A 77 14.89 15.52 4.70
CA THR A 77 15.05 16.66 5.56
C THR A 77 16.46 16.49 6.08
N PRO A 78 17.39 17.42 5.81
CA PRO A 78 18.79 17.29 6.24
C PRO A 78 18.97 17.41 7.77
N GLY A 79 17.96 17.05 8.57
CA GLY A 79 17.86 17.38 9.99
C GLY A 79 17.59 16.23 10.96
N ASP A 80 17.17 15.03 10.52
CA ASP A 80 16.91 13.90 11.42
C ASP A 80 17.80 12.69 11.07
N VAL A 81 19.10 12.85 11.26
CA VAL A 81 19.99 11.70 11.43
C VAL A 81 19.81 11.18 12.86
N SER A 82 19.14 10.03 13.01
CA SER A 82 19.12 9.26 14.26
C SER A 82 20.56 9.14 14.80
N PRO A 83 20.78 9.21 16.13
CA PRO A 83 22.12 9.12 16.74
C PRO A 83 22.92 7.89 16.25
N GLU A 84 22.24 6.79 15.96
CA GLU A 84 22.85 5.57 15.42
C GLU A 84 23.46 5.77 14.02
N MET A 85 22.85 6.61 13.17
CA MET A 85 23.36 6.88 11.83
C MET A 85 24.59 7.80 11.86
N ALA A 86 24.64 8.73 12.81
CA ALA A 86 25.79 9.60 13.01
C ALA A 86 27.03 8.81 13.46
N GLU A 87 26.85 7.83 14.37
CA GLU A 87 27.93 6.93 14.76
C GLU A 87 28.43 6.08 13.58
N LYS A 88 27.49 5.60 12.75
CA LYS A 88 27.83 4.81 11.56
C LYS A 88 28.65 5.62 10.55
N LEU A 89 28.30 6.89 10.32
CA LEU A 89 29.08 7.80 9.48
C LEU A 89 30.48 8.05 10.04
N ALA A 90 30.60 8.29 11.35
CA ALA A 90 31.90 8.51 12.00
C ALA A 90 32.82 7.28 11.97
N LEU A 91 32.25 6.07 11.99
CA LEU A 91 33.01 4.82 11.82
C LEU A 91 33.52 4.65 10.39
N LEU A 92 32.70 5.00 9.38
CA LEU A 92 33.11 4.93 7.97
C LEU A 92 34.29 5.87 7.68
N ASP A 93 34.24 7.10 8.21
CA ASP A 93 35.34 8.07 8.09
C ASP A 93 36.63 7.57 8.77
N LYS A 94 36.52 6.97 9.97
CA LYS A 94 37.67 6.36 10.66
C LYS A 94 38.28 5.17 9.91
N LEU A 95 37.47 4.45 9.14
CA LEU A 95 37.89 3.34 8.30
C LEU A 95 38.43 3.81 6.92
N GLY A 96 38.45 5.11 6.67
CA GLY A 96 38.92 5.70 5.41
C GLY A 96 37.99 5.46 4.22
N ILE A 97 36.72 5.11 4.47
CA ILE A 97 35.72 4.90 3.44
C ILE A 97 34.96 6.21 3.25
N THR A 98 35.21 6.87 2.12
CA THR A 98 34.57 8.15 1.82
C THR A 98 33.18 7.95 1.23
N LEU A 99 32.32 8.96 1.39
CA LEU A 99 30.97 8.98 0.81
C LEU A 99 30.97 8.79 -0.72
N ASP A 100 32.00 9.30 -1.40
CA ASP A 100 32.19 9.15 -2.85
C ASP A 100 32.47 7.69 -3.27
N ASP A 101 33.17 6.92 -2.42
CA ASP A 101 33.45 5.51 -2.70
C ASP A 101 32.20 4.65 -2.58
N LEU A 102 31.33 4.96 -1.62
CA LEU A 102 30.01 4.35 -1.51
C LEU A 102 29.16 4.69 -2.73
N GLU A 103 29.19 5.95 -3.18
CA GLU A 103 28.40 6.39 -4.33
C GLU A 103 28.81 5.66 -5.63
N LYS A 104 30.12 5.47 -5.85
CA LYS A 104 30.64 4.66 -6.99
C LYS A 104 30.20 3.20 -6.91
N LEU A 105 30.12 2.63 -5.69
CA LEU A 105 29.70 1.25 -5.48
C LEU A 105 28.21 1.04 -5.83
N PHE A 106 27.34 2.00 -5.50
CA PHE A 106 25.91 1.90 -5.79
C PHE A 106 25.54 2.31 -7.23
N LYS A 107 26.31 3.18 -7.87
CA LYS A 107 26.11 3.59 -9.27
C LYS A 107 26.65 2.59 -10.31
N SER A 108 27.37 1.55 -9.90
CA SER A 108 27.97 0.56 -10.81
C SER A 108 27.12 -0.69 -11.06
N ARG A 109 25.80 -0.62 -10.86
CA ARG A 109 24.83 -1.69 -11.19
C ARG A 109 23.94 -1.33 -12.36
#